data_AF-A0A7Z0LCI7-F1
#
_entry.id   AF-A0A7Z0LCI7-F1
#
_cell.length_a   1.000
_cell.length_b   1.000
_cell.length_c   1.000
_cell.angle_alpha   90.00
_cell.angle_beta   90.00
_cell.angle_gamma   90.00
#
_symmetry.space_group_name_H-M   'P 1'
#
loop_
_entity.id
_entity.type
_entity.pdbx_description
1 polymer ?
#
loop_
_entity_poly.entity_id
_entity_poly.type
_entity_poly.pdbx_seq_one_letter_code
_entity_poly.pdbx_strand_id
1 'polypeptide(L)'
;MKSRLERDFYPLEAVFEKAGLEKKSDQNYRKAGLVPWSVHVDADKIRKNGYHFPYAHREQDWLGRVYLPKESLEASLGQELGHQGTELVLASQSQDVKQLLATTRLIAHAGGTMREAGFLSAYSNSLQALKQNYSLGHRIFEFDLNLTQDGRLAAVHNWEGEAVTSQEWESAKTSDKGNRQAQYISLFWEDILKQMEVNPDMIVVTDTKVQSKSQAEVEEQYRILGQAVKELNPALADRILVQLYQPKDYAWVEELGMFKHYILRAPLKTKFLKI
;
A
#
# COMPACT_ATOMS: atom_id res chain seq x y z
N MET A 1 3.44 37.09 -16.55
CA MET A 1 2.56 36.13 -15.85
C MET A 1 3.25 34.78 -15.94
N LYS A 2 3.47 34.07 -14.83
CA LYS A 2 4.12 32.75 -14.88
C LYS A 2 3.27 31.77 -15.69
N SER A 3 3.92 30.91 -16.48
CA SER A 3 3.25 29.83 -17.21
C SER A 3 2.60 28.84 -16.25
N ARG A 4 1.76 27.92 -16.75
CA ARG A 4 1.16 26.86 -15.92
C ARG A 4 2.22 25.92 -15.35
N LEU A 5 3.19 25.52 -16.18
CA LEU A 5 4.30 24.66 -15.75
C LEU A 5 5.16 25.33 -14.67
N GLU A 6 5.40 26.65 -14.79
CA GLU A 6 6.11 27.45 -13.77
C GLU A 6 5.33 27.60 -12.44
N ARG A 7 4.05 27.21 -12.44
CA ARG A 7 3.18 27.19 -11.26
C ARG A 7 2.86 25.76 -10.82
N ASP A 8 3.58 24.76 -11.34
CA ASP A 8 3.36 23.34 -11.07
C ASP A 8 1.96 22.83 -11.48
N PHE A 9 1.44 23.36 -12.59
CA PHE A 9 0.24 22.85 -13.25
C PHE A 9 0.58 22.10 -14.52
N TYR A 10 0.20 20.83 -14.56
CA TYR A 10 0.56 19.92 -15.63
C TYR A 10 -0.68 19.41 -16.38
N PRO A 11 -0.59 19.23 -17.71
CA PRO A 11 -1.71 18.72 -18.51
C PRO A 11 -2.02 17.27 -18.12
N LEU A 12 -3.25 17.03 -17.64
CA LEU A 12 -3.69 15.75 -17.08
C LEU A 12 -3.48 14.58 -18.06
N GLU A 13 -3.96 14.72 -19.29
CA GLU A 13 -3.93 13.67 -20.30
C GLU A 13 -2.48 13.30 -20.67
N ALA A 14 -1.60 14.28 -20.90
CA ALA A 14 -0.20 14.02 -21.22
C ALA A 14 0.57 13.38 -20.04
N VAL A 15 0.23 13.73 -18.79
CA VAL A 15 0.81 13.09 -17.61
C VAL A 15 0.35 11.63 -17.50
N PHE A 16 -0.93 11.35 -17.75
CA PHE A 16 -1.46 9.99 -17.76
C PHE A 16 -0.85 9.14 -18.90
N GLU A 17 -0.71 9.71 -20.09
CA GLU A 17 -0.01 9.05 -21.21
C GLU A 17 1.45 8.75 -20.85
N LYS A 18 2.17 9.70 -20.26
CA LYS A 18 3.55 9.48 -19.79
C LYS A 18 3.62 8.39 -18.72
N ALA A 19 2.58 8.26 -17.89
CA ALA A 19 2.44 7.21 -16.89
C ALA A 19 2.05 5.84 -17.51
N GLY A 20 1.86 5.75 -18.82
CA GLY A 20 1.48 4.53 -19.53
C GLY A 20 -0.01 4.20 -19.42
N LEU A 21 -0.86 5.18 -19.10
CA LEU A 21 -2.31 5.00 -19.16
C LEU A 21 -2.83 5.28 -20.57
N GLU A 22 -3.72 4.41 -21.02
CA GLU A 22 -4.45 4.57 -22.26
C GLU A 22 -5.85 5.14 -21.98
N LYS A 23 -6.22 6.21 -22.69
CA LYS A 23 -7.58 6.76 -22.64
C LYS A 23 -8.58 5.79 -23.25
N LYS A 24 -9.65 5.48 -22.51
CA LYS A 24 -10.76 4.62 -22.95
C LYS A 24 -12.04 5.43 -23.20
N SER A 25 -12.21 6.53 -22.49
CA SER A 25 -13.21 7.57 -22.75
C SER A 25 -12.73 8.88 -22.12
N ASP A 26 -13.49 9.97 -22.26
CA ASP A 26 -13.12 11.29 -21.73
C ASP A 26 -12.81 11.30 -20.23
N GLN A 27 -13.43 10.40 -19.48
CA GLN A 27 -13.30 10.30 -18.03
C GLN A 27 -12.61 9.01 -17.58
N ASN A 28 -12.23 8.10 -18.48
CA ASN A 28 -11.69 6.79 -18.11
C ASN A 28 -10.35 6.52 -18.79
N TYR A 29 -9.38 6.13 -17.97
CA TYR A 29 -8.04 5.75 -18.39
C TYR A 29 -7.71 4.39 -17.79
N ARG A 30 -6.96 3.56 -18.53
CA ARG A 30 -6.56 2.21 -18.08
C ARG A 30 -5.08 2.01 -18.25
N LYS A 31 -4.42 1.47 -17.23
CA LYS A 31 -3.06 0.95 -17.30
C LYS A 31 -3.09 -0.57 -17.39
N ALA A 32 -2.44 -1.11 -18.42
CA ALA A 32 -2.14 -2.53 -18.50
C ALA A 32 -0.87 -2.85 -17.67
N GLY A 33 -0.66 -4.13 -17.37
CA GLY A 33 0.49 -4.57 -16.57
C GLY A 33 0.15 -5.84 -15.81
N LEU A 34 1.02 -6.21 -14.86
CA LEU A 34 0.85 -7.37 -13.99
C LEU A 34 -0.46 -7.29 -13.19
N VAL A 35 -0.76 -6.09 -12.68
CA VAL A 35 -2.03 -5.76 -12.05
C VAL A 35 -2.67 -4.60 -12.81
N PRO A 36 -3.63 -4.86 -13.70
CA PRO A 36 -4.33 -3.81 -14.43
C PRO A 36 -5.12 -2.91 -13.48
N TRP A 37 -5.13 -1.61 -13.76
CA TRP A 37 -5.92 -0.65 -13.00
C TRP A 37 -6.46 0.47 -13.88
N SER A 38 -7.45 1.18 -13.37
CA SER A 38 -8.12 2.27 -14.06
C SER A 38 -8.21 3.51 -13.20
N VAL A 39 -8.17 4.65 -13.89
CA VAL A 39 -8.47 5.95 -13.34
C VAL A 39 -9.76 6.46 -13.95
N HIS A 40 -10.64 6.92 -13.09
CA HIS A 40 -11.80 7.69 -13.47
C HIS A 40 -11.62 9.14 -13.00
N VAL A 41 -11.83 10.09 -13.91
CA VAL A 41 -11.71 11.52 -13.65
C VAL A 41 -13.11 12.09 -13.55
N ASP A 42 -13.58 12.31 -12.33
CA ASP A 42 -14.87 12.95 -12.07
C ASP A 42 -14.74 14.49 -12.15
N ALA A 43 -15.86 15.18 -11.92
CA ALA A 43 -15.89 16.64 -11.88
C ALA A 43 -15.11 17.24 -10.70
N ASP A 44 -14.97 16.50 -9.59
CA ASP A 44 -14.45 16.98 -8.29
C ASP A 44 -13.37 16.08 -7.68
N LYS A 45 -13.09 14.89 -8.26
CA LYS A 45 -12.06 13.97 -7.76
C LYS A 45 -11.45 13.09 -8.85
N ILE A 46 -10.29 12.50 -8.55
CA ILE A 46 -9.74 11.37 -9.31
C ILE A 46 -10.02 10.11 -8.50
N ARG A 47 -10.60 9.09 -9.13
CA ARG A 47 -10.76 7.75 -8.55
C ARG A 47 -9.83 6.76 -9.24
N LYS A 48 -8.92 6.13 -8.50
CA LYS A 48 -8.07 5.04 -8.99
C LYS A 48 -8.46 3.76 -8.27
N ASN A 49 -9.04 2.75 -8.91
CA ASN A 49 -9.37 1.46 -8.26
C ASN A 49 -10.05 1.55 -6.86
N GLY A 50 -10.82 2.62 -6.58
CA GLY A 50 -11.46 2.89 -5.28
C GLY A 50 -10.65 3.76 -4.29
N TYR A 51 -9.41 4.12 -4.61
CA TYR A 51 -8.69 5.24 -4.01
C TYR A 51 -9.25 6.57 -4.54
N HIS A 52 -9.23 7.62 -3.71
CA HIS A 52 -9.77 8.93 -4.03
C HIS A 52 -8.69 9.99 -3.82
N PHE A 53 -8.48 10.84 -4.82
CA PHE A 53 -7.49 11.91 -4.76
C PHE A 53 -8.15 13.26 -5.05
N PRO A 54 -7.67 14.33 -4.39
CA PRO A 54 -8.21 15.65 -4.60
C PRO A 54 -8.00 16.09 -6.05
N TYR A 55 -9.06 16.60 -6.65
CA TYR A 55 -9.09 17.24 -7.98
C TYR A 55 -9.43 18.73 -7.83
N ALA A 56 -8.91 19.34 -6.77
CA ALA A 56 -9.10 20.75 -6.48
C ALA A 56 -8.21 21.60 -7.40
N HIS A 57 -8.59 22.87 -7.56
CA HIS A 57 -7.79 23.90 -8.24
C HIS A 57 -7.48 23.65 -9.72
N ARG A 58 -8.24 22.80 -10.41
CA ARG A 58 -8.01 22.56 -11.86
C ARG A 58 -8.02 23.86 -12.66
N GLU A 59 -7.20 23.89 -13.69
CA GLU A 59 -7.27 24.91 -14.73
C GLU A 59 -7.69 24.27 -16.05
N GLN A 60 -8.30 25.08 -16.91
CA GLN A 60 -8.62 24.70 -18.27
C GLN A 60 -8.06 25.77 -19.21
N ASP A 61 -7.51 25.34 -20.35
CA ASP A 61 -7.19 26.27 -21.42
C ASP A 61 -8.34 26.41 -22.42
N TRP A 62 -8.17 27.29 -23.39
CA TRP A 62 -9.17 27.60 -24.41
C TRP A 62 -9.46 26.42 -25.37
N LEU A 63 -8.61 25.39 -25.38
CA LEU A 63 -8.82 24.13 -26.11
C LEU A 63 -9.54 23.09 -25.27
N GLY A 64 -9.92 23.42 -24.03
CA GLY A 64 -10.58 22.52 -23.11
C GLY A 64 -9.63 21.56 -22.38
N ARG A 65 -8.31 21.67 -22.54
CA ARG A 65 -7.35 20.78 -21.87
C ARG A 65 -7.30 21.08 -20.39
N VAL A 66 -7.39 20.04 -19.58
CA VAL A 66 -7.37 20.13 -18.12
C VAL A 66 -5.94 20.07 -17.60
N TYR A 67 -5.62 20.97 -16.67
CA TYR A 67 -4.37 21.00 -15.93
C TYR A 67 -4.66 20.86 -14.45
N LEU A 68 -3.86 20.04 -13.78
CA LEU A 68 -3.96 19.83 -12.33
C LEU A 68 -2.68 20.25 -11.63
N PRO A 69 -2.77 20.60 -10.33
CA PRO A 69 -1.60 20.73 -9.48
C PRO A 69 -0.76 19.45 -9.52
N LYS A 70 0.56 19.62 -9.53
CA LYS A 70 1.55 18.54 -9.45
C LYS A 70 1.22 17.54 -8.34
N GLU A 71 0.96 18.04 -7.13
CA GLU A 71 0.64 17.21 -5.96
C GLU A 71 -0.57 16.27 -6.17
N SER A 72 -1.62 16.72 -6.86
CA SER A 72 -2.79 15.90 -7.17
C SER A 72 -2.44 14.76 -8.13
N LEU A 73 -1.62 15.06 -9.13
CA LEU A 73 -1.18 14.07 -10.13
C LEU A 73 -0.24 13.05 -9.48
N GLU A 74 0.77 13.52 -8.75
CA GLU A 74 1.72 12.66 -8.02
C GLU A 74 1.00 11.77 -7.01
N ALA A 75 0.07 12.32 -6.22
CA ALA A 75 -0.73 11.55 -5.28
C ALA A 75 -1.56 10.47 -5.98
N SER A 76 -2.14 10.78 -7.15
CA SER A 76 -2.96 9.81 -7.89
C SER A 76 -2.13 8.68 -8.54
N LEU A 77 -0.92 8.99 -9.01
CA LEU A 77 -0.06 8.04 -9.70
C LEU A 77 0.89 7.28 -8.76
N GLY A 78 1.21 7.85 -7.61
CA GLY A 78 2.28 7.39 -6.72
C GLY A 78 3.68 7.59 -7.31
N GLN A 79 3.84 8.59 -8.18
CA GLN A 79 5.08 8.85 -8.92
C GLN A 79 5.41 10.33 -8.83
N GLU A 80 6.70 10.66 -8.80
CA GLU A 80 7.15 12.05 -8.85
C GLU A 80 7.07 12.58 -10.29
N LEU A 81 6.52 13.78 -10.42
CA LEU A 81 6.33 14.47 -11.68
C LEU A 81 7.29 15.65 -11.78
N GLY A 82 8.09 15.65 -12.82
CA GLY A 82 8.96 16.76 -13.17
C GLY A 82 8.87 17.09 -14.64
N HIS A 83 9.70 18.04 -15.06
CA HIS A 83 9.93 18.32 -16.46
C HIS A 83 11.39 18.70 -16.71
N GLN A 84 11.89 18.39 -17.90
CA GLN A 84 13.15 18.89 -18.42
C GLN A 84 12.84 19.70 -19.68
N GLY A 85 12.85 21.03 -19.55
CA GLY A 85 12.29 21.90 -20.58
C GLY A 85 10.79 21.63 -20.75
N THR A 86 10.39 21.18 -21.94
CA THR A 86 9.00 20.82 -22.27
C THR A 86 8.67 19.35 -22.07
N GLU A 87 9.67 18.50 -21.81
CA GLU A 87 9.44 17.06 -21.66
C GLU A 87 9.01 16.72 -20.23
N LEU A 88 7.90 16.00 -20.10
CA LEU A 88 7.46 15.44 -18.82
C LEU A 88 8.33 14.25 -18.42
N VAL A 89 8.74 14.22 -17.16
CA VAL A 89 9.47 13.12 -16.56
C VAL A 89 8.65 12.58 -15.40
N LEU A 90 8.45 11.26 -15.39
CA LEU A 90 7.91 10.55 -14.24
C LEU A 90 9.01 9.67 -13.68
N ALA A 91 9.39 9.94 -12.44
CA ALA A 91 10.20 9.01 -11.69
C ALA A 91 9.26 8.11 -10.89
N SER A 92 9.49 6.80 -10.87
CA SER A 92 9.07 6.02 -9.69
C SER A 92 9.64 6.78 -8.49
N GLN A 93 8.84 7.06 -7.46
CA GLN A 93 9.43 7.55 -6.22
C GLN A 93 10.53 6.55 -5.88
N SER A 94 11.81 6.93 -6.04
CA SER A 94 12.89 6.13 -5.51
C SER A 94 12.74 6.36 -4.02
N GLN A 95 11.85 5.58 -3.42
CA GLN A 95 11.66 5.66 -2.00
C GLN A 95 12.92 5.06 -1.44
N ASP A 96 13.88 5.93 -1.14
CA ASP A 96 14.82 5.62 -0.09
C ASP A 96 13.95 5.35 1.14
N VAL A 97 13.64 4.07 1.34
CA VAL A 97 12.75 3.63 2.39
C VAL A 97 13.28 4.11 3.74
N LYS A 98 14.61 4.22 3.90
CA LYS A 98 15.23 4.79 5.11
C LYS A 98 14.93 6.26 5.25
N GLN A 99 15.06 7.05 4.18
CA GLN A 99 14.70 8.47 4.20
C GLN A 99 13.22 8.66 4.51
N LEU A 100 12.33 7.89 3.87
CA LEU A 100 10.89 8.00 4.13
C LEU A 100 10.56 7.62 5.58
N LEU A 101 11.15 6.56 6.13
CA LEU A 101 10.98 6.18 7.53
C LEU A 101 11.54 7.24 8.49
N ALA A 102 12.60 7.95 8.11
CA ALA A 102 13.17 9.03 8.90
C ALA A 102 12.32 10.30 8.90
N THR A 103 11.61 10.60 7.80
CA THR A 103 10.76 11.79 7.67
C THR A 103 9.30 11.55 8.01
N THR A 104 8.83 10.31 7.92
CA THR A 104 7.44 9.93 8.20
C THR A 104 7.25 9.64 9.68
N ARG A 105 6.20 10.21 10.27
CA ARG A 105 5.90 10.05 11.71
C ARG A 105 4.89 8.94 12.00
N LEU A 106 4.25 8.38 10.98
CA LEU A 106 3.09 7.50 11.13
C LEU A 106 3.19 6.28 10.21
N ILE A 107 3.04 5.09 10.80
CA ILE A 107 2.80 3.84 10.11
C ILE A 107 1.33 3.47 10.35
N ALA A 108 0.57 3.25 9.29
CA ALA A 108 -0.84 2.89 9.38
C ALA A 108 -0.97 1.40 9.76
N HIS A 109 -1.07 1.13 11.07
CA HIS A 109 -1.23 -0.21 11.65
C HIS A 109 -2.50 -0.90 11.15
N ALA A 110 -2.39 -2.14 10.69
CA ALA A 110 -3.47 -2.98 10.19
C ALA A 110 -4.28 -2.31 9.06
N GLY A 111 -3.57 -1.64 8.14
CA GLY A 111 -4.15 -0.82 7.07
C GLY A 111 -4.62 0.58 7.52
N GLY A 112 -4.55 0.88 8.81
CA GLY A 112 -4.93 2.15 9.43
C GLY A 112 -6.35 2.16 10.01
N THR A 113 -6.61 3.10 10.92
CA THR A 113 -7.97 3.33 11.43
C THR A 113 -8.83 3.90 10.32
N MET A 114 -9.97 3.28 10.07
CA MET A 114 -10.98 3.78 9.15
C MET A 114 -12.04 4.57 9.90
N ARG A 115 -12.46 5.69 9.31
CA ARG A 115 -13.59 6.48 9.76
C ARG A 115 -14.80 6.17 8.90
N GLU A 116 -15.87 5.74 9.55
CA GLU A 116 -17.19 5.64 8.97
C GLU A 116 -18.15 6.62 9.66
N ALA A 117 -19.33 6.83 9.09
CA ALA A 117 -20.32 7.76 9.62
C ALA A 117 -20.72 7.37 11.06
N GLY A 118 -20.08 8.02 12.03
CA GLY A 118 -20.38 7.90 13.46
C GLY A 118 -19.45 6.99 14.27
N PHE A 119 -18.47 6.30 13.67
CA PHE A 119 -17.54 5.46 14.43
C PHE A 119 -16.17 5.32 13.76
N LEU A 120 -15.20 4.86 14.57
CA LEU A 120 -13.84 4.54 14.14
C LEU A 120 -13.65 3.02 14.19
N SER A 121 -13.13 2.46 13.11
CA SER A 121 -12.80 1.06 12.95
C SER A 121 -11.29 0.90 12.87
N ALA A 122 -10.67 0.22 13.84
CA ALA A 122 -9.23 -0.01 13.87
C ALA A 122 -8.91 -1.51 13.90
N TYR A 123 -7.71 -1.90 13.47
CA TYR A 123 -7.27 -3.31 13.44
C TYR A 123 -8.04 -4.21 12.47
N SER A 124 -8.67 -3.65 11.43
CA SER A 124 -9.49 -4.42 10.50
C SER A 124 -8.68 -5.21 9.46
N ASN A 125 -7.43 -4.80 9.18
CA ASN A 125 -6.58 -5.40 8.14
C ASN A 125 -7.27 -5.44 6.75
N SER A 126 -8.16 -4.49 6.49
CA SER A 126 -9.06 -4.55 5.33
C SER A 126 -8.64 -3.68 4.16
N LEU A 127 -9.18 -4.01 2.97
CA LEU A 127 -8.98 -3.20 1.77
C LEU A 127 -9.53 -1.78 1.92
N GLN A 128 -10.64 -1.62 2.65
CA GLN A 128 -11.29 -0.34 2.89
C GLN A 128 -10.42 0.58 3.76
N ALA A 129 -9.84 0.03 4.83
CA ALA A 129 -8.91 0.76 5.70
C ALA A 129 -7.70 1.26 4.90
N LEU A 130 -7.09 0.38 4.11
CA LEU A 130 -5.98 0.73 3.22
C LEU A 130 -6.37 1.84 2.24
N LYS A 131 -7.49 1.67 1.51
CA LYS A 131 -7.94 2.64 0.50
C LYS A 131 -8.21 4.00 1.10
N GLN A 132 -8.90 4.07 2.24
CA GLN A 132 -9.19 5.33 2.89
C GLN A 132 -7.90 6.01 3.35
N ASN A 133 -7.01 5.30 4.05
CA ASN A 133 -5.79 5.90 4.60
C ASN A 133 -4.78 6.28 3.51
N TYR A 134 -4.65 5.49 2.43
CA TYR A 134 -3.83 5.88 1.28
C TYR A 134 -4.37 7.14 0.59
N SER A 135 -5.70 7.25 0.45
CA SER A 135 -6.38 8.44 -0.08
C SER A 135 -6.17 9.68 0.79
N LEU A 136 -5.93 9.49 2.10
CA LEU A 136 -5.60 10.56 3.06
C LEU A 136 -4.10 10.92 3.10
N GLY A 137 -3.27 10.28 2.27
CA GLY A 137 -1.84 10.60 2.16
C GLY A 137 -0.90 9.65 2.91
N HIS A 138 -1.40 8.62 3.59
CA HIS A 138 -0.53 7.60 4.18
C HIS A 138 0.17 6.78 3.09
N ARG A 139 1.45 6.44 3.32
CA ARG A 139 2.28 5.66 2.39
C ARG A 139 2.91 4.42 2.99
N ILE A 140 3.06 4.37 4.32
CA ILE A 140 3.59 3.21 5.04
C ILE A 140 2.46 2.55 5.80
N PHE A 141 2.22 1.28 5.50
CA PHE A 141 1.15 0.46 6.08
C PHE A 141 1.74 -0.77 6.72
N GLU A 142 1.25 -1.11 7.91
CA GLU A 142 1.54 -2.40 8.51
C GLU A 142 0.31 -3.30 8.35
N PHE A 143 0.54 -4.61 8.18
CA PHE A 143 -0.50 -5.61 8.15
C PHE A 143 -0.13 -6.83 8.99
N ASP A 144 -1.08 -7.24 9.81
CA ASP A 144 -1.01 -8.49 10.55
C ASP A 144 -1.21 -9.67 9.59
N LEU A 145 -0.32 -10.65 9.58
CA LEU A 145 -0.38 -11.81 8.69
C LEU A 145 -0.38 -13.11 9.48
N ASN A 146 -1.35 -13.98 9.21
CA ASN A 146 -1.47 -15.28 9.85
C ASN A 146 -1.82 -16.37 8.84
N LEU A 147 -1.36 -17.60 9.09
CA LEU A 147 -1.66 -18.74 8.23
C LEU A 147 -3.12 -19.15 8.40
N THR A 148 -3.80 -19.36 7.28
CA THR A 148 -5.02 -20.17 7.21
C THR A 148 -4.68 -21.64 7.41
N GLN A 149 -5.69 -22.48 7.65
CA GLN A 149 -5.52 -23.92 7.85
C GLN A 149 -4.81 -24.62 6.67
N ASP A 150 -4.99 -24.09 5.47
CA ASP A 150 -4.45 -24.59 4.20
C ASP A 150 -3.22 -23.80 3.71
N GLY A 151 -2.61 -22.96 4.56
CA GLY A 151 -1.27 -22.42 4.33
C GLY A 151 -1.18 -21.15 3.49
N ARG A 152 -2.25 -20.34 3.37
CA ARG A 152 -2.18 -18.97 2.81
C ARG A 152 -2.03 -17.93 3.92
N LEU A 153 -1.36 -16.82 3.62
CA LEU A 153 -1.20 -15.71 4.57
C LEU A 153 -2.39 -14.76 4.48
N ALA A 154 -3.34 -14.92 5.40
CA ALA A 154 -4.47 -14.02 5.60
C ALA A 154 -4.05 -12.77 6.38
N ALA A 155 -4.61 -11.62 6.01
CA ALA A 155 -4.43 -10.36 6.73
C ALA A 155 -5.35 -10.31 7.96
N VAL A 156 -4.87 -10.83 9.09
CA VAL A 156 -5.64 -10.98 10.32
C VAL A 156 -4.72 -10.96 11.54
N HIS A 157 -5.14 -10.27 12.60
CA HIS A 157 -4.35 -10.19 13.82
C HIS A 157 -4.27 -11.52 14.57
N ASN A 158 -5.39 -12.19 14.82
CA ASN A 158 -5.48 -13.50 15.46
C ASN A 158 -6.77 -14.19 15.00
N TRP A 159 -6.77 -15.51 14.99
CA TRP A 159 -7.98 -16.30 14.82
C TRP A 159 -8.79 -16.34 16.13
N GLU A 160 -10.12 -16.20 16.04
CA GLU A 160 -11.03 -16.45 17.17
C GLU A 160 -11.30 -17.96 17.28
N GLY A 161 -10.30 -18.73 17.70
CA GLY A 161 -10.33 -20.19 17.73
C GLY A 161 -9.31 -20.81 16.76
N GLU A 162 -9.69 -21.91 16.12
CA GLU A 162 -8.86 -22.53 15.08
C GLU A 162 -8.79 -21.64 13.84
N ALA A 163 -7.68 -21.74 13.11
CA ALA A 163 -7.54 -21.06 11.82
C ALA A 163 -8.58 -21.61 10.83
N VAL A 164 -9.25 -20.72 10.11
CA VAL A 164 -10.17 -21.12 9.03
C VAL A 164 -9.41 -21.46 7.76
N THR A 165 -10.06 -22.11 6.80
CA THR A 165 -9.53 -22.33 5.46
C THR A 165 -9.46 -21.02 4.67
N SER A 166 -8.67 -21.01 3.59
CA SER A 166 -8.60 -19.83 2.71
C SER A 166 -9.94 -19.51 2.05
N GLN A 167 -10.69 -20.53 1.65
CA GLN A 167 -12.01 -20.33 1.03
C GLN A 167 -13.00 -19.69 2.01
N GLU A 168 -12.98 -20.11 3.27
CA GLU A 168 -13.78 -19.50 4.32
C GLU A 168 -13.34 -18.06 4.60
N TRP A 169 -12.02 -17.79 4.67
CA TRP A 169 -11.52 -16.42 4.88
C TRP A 169 -11.87 -15.48 3.72
N GLU A 170 -11.78 -15.94 2.49
CA GLU A 170 -12.13 -15.17 1.29
C GLU A 170 -13.63 -14.84 1.24
N SER A 171 -14.47 -15.77 1.69
CA SER A 171 -15.91 -15.59 1.80
C SER A 171 -16.31 -14.79 3.05
N ALA A 172 -15.47 -14.83 4.08
CA ALA A 172 -15.65 -14.07 5.30
C ALA A 172 -15.40 -12.59 5.02
N LYS A 173 -16.19 -11.75 5.66
CA LYS A 173 -15.87 -10.33 5.74
C LYS A 173 -15.16 -10.09 7.06
N THR A 174 -13.95 -9.54 7.00
CA THR A 174 -13.22 -9.17 8.21
C THR A 174 -13.98 -8.08 8.96
N SER A 175 -13.84 -8.09 10.28
CA SER A 175 -14.49 -7.13 11.18
C SER A 175 -13.46 -6.53 12.11
N ASP A 176 -13.82 -5.44 12.77
CA ASP A 176 -12.91 -4.77 13.70
C ASP A 176 -13.19 -5.16 15.16
N LYS A 177 -12.25 -4.86 16.06
CA LYS A 177 -12.34 -5.19 17.50
C LYS A 177 -13.44 -4.42 18.25
N GLY A 178 -13.90 -3.28 17.74
CA GLY A 178 -14.89 -2.38 18.37
C GLY A 178 -16.28 -2.37 17.72
N ASN A 179 -16.43 -2.99 16.55
CA ASN A 179 -17.64 -3.02 15.74
C ASN A 179 -17.64 -4.25 14.81
N ARG A 180 -18.07 -5.38 15.36
CA ARG A 180 -18.23 -6.65 14.64
C ARG A 180 -19.36 -6.65 13.59
N GLN A 181 -20.19 -5.60 13.54
CA GLN A 181 -21.25 -5.47 12.55
C GLN A 181 -20.74 -4.91 11.22
N ALA A 182 -19.63 -4.15 11.26
CA ALA A 182 -19.00 -3.67 10.05
C ALA A 182 -18.28 -4.83 9.35
N GLN A 183 -18.52 -4.95 8.06
CA GLN A 183 -18.05 -6.08 7.27
C GLN A 183 -17.19 -5.59 6.10
N TYR A 184 -15.90 -5.89 6.16
CA TYR A 184 -14.92 -5.42 5.18
C TYR A 184 -14.37 -6.53 4.31
N ILE A 185 -13.71 -6.15 3.21
CA ILE A 185 -13.07 -7.13 2.33
C ILE A 185 -11.82 -7.62 3.03
N SER A 186 -11.82 -8.90 3.35
CA SER A 186 -10.68 -9.66 3.84
C SER A 186 -9.57 -9.67 2.79
N LEU A 187 -8.32 -9.57 3.24
CA LEU A 187 -7.16 -9.59 2.35
C LEU A 187 -6.31 -10.82 2.62
N PHE A 188 -5.62 -11.29 1.59
CA PHE A 188 -4.41 -12.09 1.73
C PHE A 188 -3.17 -11.26 1.38
N TRP A 189 -1.99 -11.81 1.67
CA TRP A 189 -0.72 -11.20 1.32
C TRP A 189 -0.62 -10.83 -0.17
N GLU A 190 -1.11 -11.67 -1.07
CA GLU A 190 -1.08 -11.41 -2.51
C GLU A 190 -1.95 -10.22 -2.91
N ASP A 191 -3.04 -9.96 -2.18
CA ASP A 191 -3.90 -8.81 -2.44
C ASP A 191 -3.24 -7.50 -2.01
N ILE A 192 -2.47 -7.53 -0.92
CA ILE A 192 -1.63 -6.40 -0.48
C ILE A 192 -0.54 -6.12 -1.53
N LEU A 193 0.14 -7.15 -2.04
CA LEU A 193 1.13 -7.01 -3.11
C LEU A 193 0.51 -6.40 -4.38
N LYS A 194 -0.71 -6.79 -4.75
CA LYS A 194 -1.45 -6.15 -5.86
C LYS A 194 -1.71 -4.68 -5.59
N GLN A 195 -1.99 -4.28 -4.34
CA GLN A 195 -2.13 -2.86 -4.01
C GLN A 195 -0.80 -2.11 -4.10
N MET A 196 0.32 -2.74 -3.75
CA MET A 196 1.66 -2.16 -3.94
C MET A 196 2.03 -2.00 -5.42
N GLU A 197 1.57 -2.90 -6.29
CA GLU A 197 1.76 -2.78 -7.75
C GLU A 197 0.96 -1.60 -8.33
N VAL A 198 -0.27 -1.39 -7.85
CA VAL A 198 -1.11 -0.24 -8.23
C VAL A 198 -0.61 1.09 -7.66
N ASN A 199 0.10 1.04 -6.53
CA ASN A 199 0.60 2.20 -5.79
C ASN A 199 2.13 2.11 -5.61
N PRO A 200 2.92 2.61 -6.58
CA PRO A 200 4.37 2.44 -6.59
C PRO A 200 5.10 3.14 -5.43
N ASP A 201 4.44 4.07 -4.74
CA ASP A 201 4.91 4.77 -3.53
C ASP A 201 4.38 4.17 -2.21
N MET A 202 3.74 3.00 -2.26
CA MET A 202 3.30 2.28 -1.06
C MET A 202 4.45 1.43 -0.49
N ILE A 203 4.70 1.55 0.81
CA ILE A 203 5.58 0.66 1.58
C ILE A 203 4.74 -0.16 2.53
N VAL A 204 5.11 -1.44 2.65
CA VAL A 204 4.45 -2.37 3.55
C VAL A 204 5.42 -2.87 4.61
N VAL A 205 4.97 -2.85 5.86
CA VAL A 205 5.60 -3.53 6.99
C VAL A 205 4.79 -4.80 7.25
N THR A 206 5.44 -5.95 7.29
CA THR A 206 4.77 -7.22 7.62
C THR A 206 4.71 -7.42 9.13
N ASP A 207 3.63 -7.90 9.74
CA ASP A 207 3.63 -8.47 11.09
C ASP A 207 3.13 -9.92 11.03
N THR A 208 4.04 -10.87 10.79
CA THR A 208 3.69 -12.30 10.81
C THR A 208 3.45 -12.77 12.24
N LYS A 209 2.28 -13.33 12.52
CA LYS A 209 1.90 -13.73 13.89
C LYS A 209 2.66 -14.98 14.31
N VAL A 210 3.80 -14.81 14.98
CA VAL A 210 4.65 -15.94 15.41
C VAL A 210 4.37 -16.46 16.82
N GLN A 211 3.58 -15.74 17.62
CA GLN A 211 3.25 -16.17 18.97
C GLN A 211 2.45 -17.47 18.90
N SER A 212 2.96 -18.53 19.53
CA SER A 212 2.47 -19.92 19.48
C SER A 212 2.75 -20.74 18.20
N LYS A 213 3.66 -20.29 17.33
CA LYS A 213 4.13 -21.09 16.17
C LYS A 213 5.41 -21.84 16.47
N SER A 214 5.54 -23.03 15.89
CA SER A 214 6.81 -23.74 15.78
C SER A 214 7.78 -23.01 14.86
N GLN A 215 9.07 -23.32 14.96
CA GLN A 215 10.08 -22.76 14.08
C GLN A 215 9.79 -23.03 12.59
N ALA A 216 9.37 -24.26 12.26
CA ALA A 216 9.05 -24.64 10.88
C ALA A 216 7.88 -23.80 10.32
N GLU A 217 6.86 -23.50 11.12
CA GLU A 217 5.76 -22.63 10.69
C GLU A 217 6.23 -21.18 10.47
N VAL A 218 7.14 -20.67 11.30
CA VAL A 218 7.71 -19.31 11.11
C VAL A 218 8.55 -19.23 9.84
N GLU A 219 9.43 -20.21 9.61
CA GLU A 219 10.23 -20.33 8.38
C GLU A 219 9.31 -20.42 7.14
N GLU A 220 8.24 -21.22 7.24
CA GLU A 220 7.25 -21.36 6.17
C GLU A 220 6.52 -20.05 5.88
N GLN A 221 6.16 -19.27 6.90
CA GLN A 221 5.58 -17.93 6.69
C GLN A 221 6.53 -17.02 5.91
N TYR A 222 7.82 -16.99 6.24
CA TYR A 222 8.81 -16.21 5.50
C TYR A 222 8.98 -16.71 4.06
N ARG A 223 8.97 -18.03 3.85
CA ARG A 223 9.03 -18.64 2.52
C ARG A 223 7.82 -18.24 1.66
N ILE A 224 6.61 -18.30 2.21
CA ILE A 224 5.37 -17.89 1.52
C ILE A 224 5.42 -16.39 1.19
N LEU A 225 5.86 -15.54 2.12
CA LEU A 225 6.05 -14.11 1.87
C LEU A 225 6.93 -13.85 0.65
N GLY A 226 8.13 -14.44 0.64
CA GLY A 226 9.09 -14.28 -0.44
C GLY A 226 8.63 -14.89 -1.76
N GLN A 227 7.99 -16.07 -1.71
CA GLN A 227 7.45 -16.73 -2.90
C GLN A 227 6.41 -15.86 -3.61
N ALA A 228 5.43 -15.32 -2.86
CA ALA A 228 4.40 -14.45 -3.44
C ALA A 228 4.98 -13.18 -4.08
N VAL A 229 6.01 -12.57 -3.44
CA VAL A 229 6.73 -11.42 -4.03
C VAL A 229 7.43 -11.81 -5.32
N LYS A 230 8.14 -12.94 -5.32
CA LYS A 230 8.86 -13.45 -6.50
C LYS A 230 7.91 -13.77 -7.65
N GLU A 231 6.75 -14.35 -7.35
CA GLU A 231 5.74 -14.75 -8.34
C GLU A 231 5.02 -13.54 -8.96
N LEU A 232 4.67 -12.53 -8.16
CA LEU A 232 4.00 -11.34 -8.69
C LEU A 232 5.00 -10.39 -9.36
N ASN A 233 5.93 -9.83 -8.59
CA ASN A 233 6.92 -8.86 -9.06
C ASN A 233 8.06 -8.72 -8.04
N PRO A 234 9.27 -9.28 -8.32
CA PRO A 234 10.41 -9.21 -7.40
C PRO A 234 10.82 -7.79 -6.99
N ALA A 235 10.54 -6.77 -7.81
CA ALA A 235 10.85 -5.38 -7.49
C ALA A 235 10.05 -4.84 -6.30
N LEU A 236 8.97 -5.51 -5.88
CA LEU A 236 8.21 -5.14 -4.68
C LEU A 236 9.04 -5.34 -3.40
N ALA A 237 10.02 -6.25 -3.39
CA ALA A 237 10.86 -6.54 -2.24
C ALA A 237 11.60 -5.30 -1.70
N ASP A 238 11.93 -4.36 -2.59
CA ASP A 238 12.59 -3.08 -2.25
C ASP A 238 11.69 -2.14 -1.43
N ARG A 239 10.38 -2.42 -1.35
CA ARG A 239 9.40 -1.60 -0.62
C ARG A 239 8.73 -2.37 0.51
N ILE A 240 9.29 -3.50 0.91
CA ILE A 240 8.77 -4.33 2.01
C ILE A 240 9.75 -4.29 3.17
N LEU A 241 9.25 -3.86 4.33
CA LEU A 241 9.93 -3.98 5.62
C LEU A 241 9.49 -5.28 6.28
N VAL A 242 10.38 -6.27 6.29
CA VAL A 242 10.10 -7.54 6.95
C VAL A 242 10.30 -7.39 8.46
N GLN A 243 9.25 -7.60 9.24
CA GLN A 243 9.37 -7.64 10.69
C GLN A 243 9.94 -8.97 11.15
N LEU A 244 10.97 -8.87 11.98
CA LEU A 244 11.67 -9.99 12.61
C LEU A 244 11.32 -9.98 14.10
N TYR A 245 11.16 -11.16 14.70
CA TYR A 245 10.79 -11.30 16.11
C TYR A 245 11.95 -11.79 16.96
N GLN A 246 12.89 -12.51 16.35
CA GLN A 246 14.10 -13.01 16.98
C GLN A 246 15.30 -12.76 16.07
N PRO A 247 16.52 -12.61 16.62
CA PRO A 247 17.71 -12.43 15.80
C PRO A 247 17.96 -13.53 14.77
N LYS A 248 17.54 -14.77 15.06
CA LYS A 248 17.68 -15.90 14.13
C LYS A 248 16.82 -15.78 12.87
N ASP A 249 15.69 -15.06 12.96
CA ASP A 249 14.77 -14.86 11.82
C ASP A 249 15.47 -14.16 10.67
N TYR A 250 16.46 -13.31 10.99
CA TYR A 250 17.28 -12.62 9.99
C TYR A 250 17.92 -13.61 9.00
N ALA A 251 18.51 -14.70 9.49
CA ALA A 251 19.17 -15.68 8.63
C ALA A 251 18.17 -16.32 7.65
N TRP A 252 16.99 -16.72 8.13
CA TRP A 252 15.97 -17.33 7.28
C TRP A 252 15.44 -16.39 6.20
N VAL A 253 15.24 -15.12 6.53
CA VAL A 253 14.75 -14.14 5.54
C VAL A 253 15.87 -13.72 4.58
N GLU A 254 17.11 -13.60 5.06
CA GLU A 254 18.28 -13.29 4.22
C GLU A 254 18.58 -14.41 3.22
N GLU A 255 18.38 -15.68 3.58
CA GLU A 255 18.50 -16.83 2.69
C GLU A 255 17.56 -16.75 1.47
N LEU A 256 16.44 -16.02 1.56
CA LEU A 256 15.55 -15.76 0.42
C LEU A 256 16.19 -14.81 -0.61
N GLY A 257 17.19 -14.03 -0.22
CA GLY A 257 18.04 -13.21 -1.09
C GLY A 257 17.34 -12.06 -1.82
N MET A 258 16.17 -11.62 -1.34
CA MET A 258 15.35 -10.60 -2.04
C MET A 258 15.03 -9.34 -1.23
N PHE A 259 14.88 -9.45 0.09
CA PHE A 259 14.50 -8.32 0.93
C PHE A 259 15.73 -7.49 1.30
N LYS A 260 15.54 -6.17 1.44
CA LYS A 260 16.63 -5.22 1.80
C LYS A 260 16.37 -4.47 3.11
N HIS A 261 15.16 -4.60 3.65
CA HIS A 261 14.68 -3.80 4.76
C HIS A 261 14.05 -4.68 5.83
N TYR A 262 14.52 -4.51 7.05
CA TYR A 262 14.14 -5.33 8.20
C TYR A 262 13.83 -4.43 9.40
N ILE A 263 12.84 -4.81 10.20
CA ILE A 263 12.58 -4.21 11.50
C ILE A 263 12.56 -5.30 12.57
N LEU A 264 13.47 -5.21 13.54
CA LEU A 264 13.51 -6.16 14.64
C LEU A 264 12.59 -5.69 15.76
N ARG A 265 11.57 -6.50 16.07
CA ARG A 265 10.74 -6.33 17.26
C ARG A 265 11.54 -6.77 18.49
N ALA A 266 12.24 -5.84 19.14
CA ALA A 266 12.91 -6.12 20.39
C ALA A 266 11.88 -6.41 21.50
N PRO A 267 12.06 -7.48 22.31
CA PRO A 267 11.26 -7.64 23.51
C PRO A 267 11.49 -6.45 24.45
N LEU A 268 10.40 -5.83 24.92
CA LEU A 268 10.43 -4.82 25.99
C LEU A 268 10.87 -5.50 27.31
N LYS A 269 12.15 -5.83 27.42
CA LYS A 269 12.80 -6.23 28.68
C LYS A 269 14.13 -5.52 28.84
N THR A 270 14.05 -4.20 28.97
CA THR A 270 15.01 -3.47 29.78
C THR A 270 14.28 -2.33 30.46
N LYS A 271 13.98 -2.50 31.75
CA LYS A 271 13.82 -1.36 32.64
C LYS A 271 15.07 -0.53 32.44
N PHE A 272 14.94 0.68 31.90
CA PHE A 272 16.03 1.64 31.92
C PHE A 272 16.45 1.80 33.38
N LEU A 273 17.64 1.29 33.74
CA LEU A 273 18.34 1.83 34.89
C LEU A 273 18.61 3.29 34.51
N LYS A 274 17.91 4.21 35.18
CA LYS A 274 18.37 5.58 35.30
C LYS A 274 19.79 5.51 35.87
N ILE A 275 20.76 5.97 35.08
CA ILE A 275 22.01 6.51 35.60
C ILE A 275 21.78 8.01 35.77
#